data_AF-A0A7C2MBW5-F1
#
_entry.id   AF-A0A7C2MBW5-F1
#
_cell.length_a   1.000
_cell.length_b   1.000
_cell.length_c   1.000
_cell.angle_alpha   90.00
_cell.angle_beta   90.00
_cell.angle_gamma   90.00
#
_symmetry.space_group_name_H-M   'P 1'
#
loop_
_entity.id
_entity.type
_entity.pdbx_description
1 polymer ?
#
loop_
_entity_poly.entity_id
_entity_poly.type
_entity_poly.pdbx_seq_one_letter_code
_entity_poly.pdbx_strand_id
1 'polypeptide(L)'
;MNYVWNKPVLTFYRERFGKPEKDAFAVVQAQKLKVLAKEDEHKFVCSLQDFFPLMGDIDCLSTPEGKSDKYVVCWFDTKVDDFKEAFRRLTGVSFSEDVNCVLDPRGKRTYNADFVAKHAKLE
;
A
#
# COMPACT_ATOMS: atom_id res chain seq x y z
N MET A 1 -1.47 18.59 0.55
CA MET A 1 -1.49 18.22 -0.90
C MET A 1 -2.14 16.84 -1.10
N ASN A 2 -2.88 16.62 -2.18
CA ASN A 2 -3.63 15.37 -2.44
C ASN A 2 -3.20 14.72 -3.76
N TYR A 3 -2.84 13.44 -3.71
CA TYR A 3 -2.38 12.66 -4.86
C TYR A 3 -3.26 11.44 -5.09
N VAL A 4 -3.56 11.14 -6.35
CA VAL A 4 -4.47 10.04 -6.73
C VAL A 4 -3.90 9.26 -7.91
N TRP A 5 -3.76 7.95 -7.73
CA TRP A 5 -3.42 7.01 -8.79
C TRP A 5 -4.60 6.08 -9.06
N ASN A 6 -4.92 5.89 -10.34
CA ASN A 6 -6.00 5.01 -10.78
C ASN A 6 -5.40 3.74 -11.38
N LYS A 7 -5.90 2.59 -10.93
CA LYS A 7 -5.40 1.27 -11.31
C LYS A 7 -3.89 1.04 -11.04
N PRO A 8 -3.31 1.47 -9.90
CA PRO A 8 -1.92 1.17 -9.63
C PRO A 8 -1.71 -0.31 -9.27
N VAL A 9 -0.53 -0.84 -9.60
CA VAL A 9 0.00 -2.09 -9.03
C VAL A 9 0.89 -1.71 -7.86
N LEU A 10 0.63 -2.26 -6.67
CA LEU A 10 1.40 -1.96 -5.47
C LEU A 10 2.14 -3.21 -5.00
N THR A 11 3.38 -3.02 -4.55
CA THR A 11 4.22 -4.05 -3.95
C THR A 11 4.46 -3.72 -2.47
N PHE A 12 4.29 -4.72 -1.61
CA PHE A 12 4.40 -4.57 -0.16
C PHE A 12 5.63 -5.32 0.35
N TYR A 13 6.42 -4.62 1.16
CA TYR A 13 7.60 -5.15 1.82
C TYR A 13 7.48 -4.92 3.32
N ARG A 14 8.04 -5.85 4.12
CA ARG A 14 8.20 -5.62 5.56
C ARG A 14 9.39 -4.72 5.79
N GLU A 15 9.18 -3.60 6.47
CA GLU A 15 10.26 -2.69 6.84
C GLU A 15 11.01 -3.28 8.04
N ARG A 16 12.32 -3.49 7.86
CA ARG A 16 13.19 -4.13 8.87
C ARG A 16 14.46 -3.29 9.04
N PHE A 17 14.65 -2.76 10.25
CA PHE A 17 15.84 -1.95 10.55
C PHE A 17 17.14 -2.72 10.28
N GLY A 18 18.01 -2.12 9.47
CA GLY A 18 19.35 -2.65 9.19
C GLY A 18 19.41 -3.79 8.17
N LYS A 19 18.29 -4.19 7.55
CA LYS A 19 18.28 -5.15 6.44
C LYS A 19 17.51 -4.56 5.25
N PRO A 20 18.15 -4.39 4.08
CA PRO A 20 17.43 -3.91 2.90
C PRO A 20 16.28 -4.87 2.56
N GLU A 21 15.12 -4.31 2.23
CA GLU A 21 13.93 -5.04 1.84
C GLU A 21 14.19 -5.71 0.48
N LYS A 22 14.30 -7.03 0.46
CA LYS A 22 14.63 -7.78 -0.77
C LYS A 22 13.42 -8.45 -1.41
N ASP A 23 12.49 -8.92 -0.58
CA ASP A 23 11.37 -9.75 -1.05
C ASP A 23 10.04 -9.09 -0.70
N ALA A 24 9.22 -8.83 -1.73
CA ALA A 24 7.85 -8.41 -1.55
C ALA A 24 7.04 -9.61 -1.00
N PHE A 25 6.28 -9.40 0.07
CA PHE A 25 5.42 -10.46 0.60
C PHE A 25 4.04 -10.47 -0.08
N ALA A 26 3.64 -9.36 -0.68
CA ALA A 26 2.39 -9.25 -1.43
C ALA A 26 2.51 -8.25 -2.58
N VAL A 27 1.77 -8.53 -3.66
CA VAL A 27 1.56 -7.62 -4.78
C VAL A 27 0.06 -7.53 -5.00
N VAL A 28 -0.48 -6.32 -5.13
CA VAL A 28 -1.91 -6.11 -5.33
C VAL A 28 -2.17 -5.19 -6.51
N GLN A 29 -3.29 -5.43 -7.18
CA GLN A 29 -3.87 -4.47 -8.11
C GLN A 29 -5.00 -3.75 -7.38
N ALA A 30 -4.94 -2.42 -7.31
CA ALA A 30 -6.01 -1.61 -6.74
C ALA A 30 -6.84 -0.94 -7.82
N GLN A 31 -8.07 -0.53 -7.51
CA GLN A 31 -8.81 0.41 -8.34
C GLN A 31 -8.27 1.83 -8.16
N LYS A 32 -7.92 2.20 -6.93
CA LYS A 32 -7.44 3.55 -6.60
C LYS A 32 -6.53 3.56 -5.38
N LEU A 33 -5.44 4.32 -5.46
CA LEU A 33 -4.64 4.76 -4.32
C LEU A 33 -4.81 6.27 -4.16
N LYS A 34 -5.11 6.73 -2.94
CA LYS A 34 -5.08 8.14 -2.57
C LYS A 34 -4.05 8.36 -1.48
N VAL A 35 -3.26 9.42 -1.60
CA VAL A 35 -2.28 9.85 -0.59
C VAL A 35 -2.52 11.33 -0.29
N LEU A 36 -2.88 11.61 0.95
CA LEU A 36 -3.07 12.96 1.48
C LEU A 36 -1.90 13.32 2.39
N ALA A 37 -1.12 14.31 1.99
CA ALA A 37 -0.11 14.92 2.86
C ALA A 37 -0.80 15.87 3.84
N LYS A 38 -0.73 15.55 5.13
CA LYS A 38 -1.17 16.44 6.22
C LYS A 38 0.04 17.24 6.71
N GLU A 39 0.01 18.55 6.47
CA GLU A 39 1.13 19.45 6.78
C GLU A 39 1.43 19.54 8.29
N ASP A 40 0.40 19.40 9.13
CA ASP A 40 0.52 19.57 10.59
C ASP A 40 1.03 18.33 11.34
N GLU A 41 0.93 17.14 10.73
CA GLU A 41 1.18 15.87 11.45
C GLU A 41 2.48 15.15 11.03
N HIS A 42 3.24 15.70 10.06
CA HIS A 42 4.38 15.01 9.43
C HIS A 42 4.06 13.57 9.01
N LYS A 43 2.83 13.34 8.54
CA LYS A 43 2.30 12.03 8.16
C LYS A 43 1.49 12.12 6.89
N PHE A 44 1.38 10.99 6.21
CA PHE A 44 0.53 10.80 5.05
C PHE A 44 -0.63 9.90 5.42
N VAL A 45 -1.85 10.35 5.15
CA VAL A 45 -3.06 9.53 5.29
C VAL A 45 -3.38 8.96 3.91
N CYS A 46 -3.54 7.65 3.83
CA CYS A 46 -3.67 6.94 2.58
C CYS A 46 -4.92 6.05 2.58
N SER A 47 -5.55 5.93 1.42
CA SER A 47 -6.65 4.97 1.19
C SER A 47 -6.34 4.10 -0.02
N LEU A 48 -6.47 2.79 0.12
CA LEU A 48 -6.41 1.83 -0.97
C LEU A 48 -7.77 1.20 -1.20
N GLN A 49 -8.32 1.41 -2.39
CA GLN A 49 -9.70 1.05 -2.71
C GLN A 49 -9.77 -0.10 -3.70
N ASP A 50 -10.69 -1.03 -3.42
CA ASP A 50 -11.06 -2.18 -4.24
C ASP A 50 -9.86 -2.93 -4.80
N PHE A 51 -8.93 -3.31 -3.92
CA PHE A 51 -7.73 -4.03 -4.31
C PHE A 51 -7.87 -5.54 -4.14
N PHE A 52 -7.09 -6.28 -4.90
CA PHE A 52 -7.00 -7.73 -4.80
C PHE A 52 -5.56 -8.20 -5.01
N PRO A 53 -5.14 -9.27 -4.32
CA PRO A 53 -3.79 -9.80 -4.46
C PRO A 53 -3.58 -10.39 -5.86
N LEU A 54 -2.48 -10.02 -6.49
CA LEU A 54 -1.91 -10.68 -7.67
C LEU A 54 -0.91 -11.78 -7.25
N MET A 55 -0.25 -11.58 -6.11
CA MET A 55 0.71 -12.49 -5.52
C MET A 55 0.74 -12.32 -4.00
N GLY A 56 1.04 -13.40 -3.29
CA GLY A 56 1.29 -13.38 -1.84
C GLY A 56 0.01 -13.37 -1.01
N ASP A 57 0.19 -13.25 0.30
CA ASP A 57 -0.90 -13.24 1.27
C ASP A 57 -1.05 -11.84 1.87
N ILE A 58 -2.16 -11.19 1.55
CA ILE A 58 -2.48 -9.84 2.05
C ILE A 58 -3.27 -9.89 3.35
N ASP A 59 -3.86 -11.03 3.70
CA ASP A 59 -4.61 -11.22 4.95
C ASP A 59 -3.67 -11.12 6.16
N CYS A 60 -2.35 -11.31 5.95
CA CYS A 60 -1.36 -11.12 7.01
C CYS A 60 -1.36 -9.70 7.59
N LEU A 61 -1.81 -8.68 6.85
CA LEU A 61 -1.94 -7.31 7.36
C LEU A 61 -2.94 -7.20 8.51
N SER A 62 -3.96 -8.06 8.54
CA SER A 62 -5.00 -8.05 9.57
C SER A 62 -4.64 -8.88 10.81
N THR A 63 -3.52 -9.61 10.79
CA THR A 63 -3.03 -10.37 11.95
C THR A 63 -2.49 -9.45 13.05
N PRO A 64 -2.45 -9.88 14.33
CA PRO A 64 -1.83 -9.11 15.40
C PRO A 64 -0.39 -8.69 15.09
N GLU A 65 0.41 -9.62 14.53
CA GLU A 65 1.77 -9.36 14.09
C GLU A 65 1.77 -8.28 12.99
N GLY A 66 0.91 -8.45 11.98
CA GLY A 66 0.80 -7.53 10.86
C GLY A 66 0.42 -6.09 11.26
N LYS A 67 -0.48 -5.93 12.23
CA LYS A 67 -0.90 -4.62 12.76
C LYS A 67 0.22 -3.90 13.51
N SER A 68 1.11 -4.65 14.16
CA SER A 68 2.26 -4.11 14.89
C SER A 68 3.48 -3.81 14.00
N ASP A 69 3.51 -4.39 12.80
CA ASP A 69 4.60 -4.25 11.84
C ASP A 69 4.61 -2.88 11.14
N LYS A 70 5.73 -2.60 10.48
CA LYS A 70 5.90 -1.46 9.56
C LYS A 70 6.23 -1.96 8.17
N TYR A 71 5.80 -1.19 7.17
CA TYR A 71 5.89 -1.60 5.78
C TYR A 71 6.48 -0.50 4.90
N VAL A 72 7.06 -0.97 3.79
CA VAL A 72 7.35 -0.16 2.61
C VAL A 72 6.35 -0.55 1.53
N VAL A 73 5.71 0.45 0.93
CA VAL A 73 4.75 0.25 -0.17
C VAL A 73 5.25 1.02 -1.37
N CYS A 74 5.54 0.32 -2.46
CA CYS A 74 5.91 0.92 -3.75
C CYS A 74 4.77 0.70 -4.74
N TRP A 75 4.64 1.56 -5.75
CA TRP A 75 3.63 1.35 -6.78
C TRP A 75 4.03 1.88 -8.15
N PHE A 76 3.34 1.31 -9.14
CA PHE A 76 3.52 1.54 -10.56
C PHE A 76 2.24 2.09 -11.17
N ASP A 77 2.37 3.06 -12.07
CA ASP A 77 1.23 3.55 -12.85
C ASP A 77 1.35 3.01 -14.28
N THR A 78 0.39 2.15 -14.66
CA THR A 78 0.31 1.56 -16.01
C THR A 78 0.29 2.58 -17.16
N LYS A 79 0.08 3.87 -16.87
CA LYS A 79 0.03 4.95 -17.86
C LYS A 79 1.34 5.71 -18.03
N VAL A 80 2.34 5.48 -17.18
CA VAL A 80 3.62 6.23 -17.20
C VAL A 80 4.77 5.26 -17.42
N ASP A 81 5.80 5.70 -18.14
CA ASP A 81 7.04 4.95 -18.30
C ASP A 81 7.82 4.96 -16.97
N ASP A 82 7.56 3.94 -16.15
CA ASP A 82 8.03 3.84 -14.77
C ASP A 82 9.56 3.68 -14.63
N PHE A 83 10.30 3.47 -15.73
CA PHE A 83 11.77 3.52 -15.69
C PHE A 83 12.32 4.95 -15.58
N LYS A 84 11.49 5.97 -15.84
CA LYS A 84 11.86 7.40 -15.75
C LYS A 84 11.48 8.03 -14.41
N GLU A 85 10.42 7.53 -13.78
CA GLU A 85 9.92 8.01 -12.49
C GLU A 85 10.49 7.10 -11.40
N ALA A 86 11.40 7.62 -10.59
CA ALA A 86 12.11 6.80 -9.62
C ALA A 86 11.14 6.24 -8.55
N PHE A 87 10.74 4.97 -8.69
CA PHE A 87 9.77 4.20 -7.89
C PHE A 87 9.13 4.97 -6.72
N ARG A 88 7.89 5.42 -6.94
CA ARG A 88 7.08 6.04 -5.89
C ARG A 88 6.96 5.09 -4.71
N ARG A 89 7.18 5.59 -3.49
CA ARG A 89 7.18 4.76 -2.29
C ARG A 89 6.68 5.48 -1.05
N LEU A 90 6.06 4.73 -0.16
CA LEU A 90 5.72 5.10 1.20
C LEU A 90 6.54 4.24 2.16
N THR A 91 7.07 4.85 3.22
CA THR A 91 7.80 4.13 4.29
C THR A 91 7.21 4.46 5.67
N GLY A 92 7.46 3.58 6.65
CA GLY A 92 6.79 3.65 7.94
C GLY A 92 5.30 3.40 7.83
N VAL A 93 4.84 2.65 6.82
CA VAL A 93 3.43 2.36 6.60
C VAL A 93 2.89 1.51 7.74
N SER A 94 1.71 1.87 8.25
CA SER A 94 0.96 1.06 9.22
C SER A 94 -0.54 1.21 9.05
N PHE A 95 -1.22 0.08 9.20
CA PHE A 95 -2.67 -0.06 9.13
C PHE A 95 -3.23 0.07 10.54
N SER A 96 -3.92 1.18 10.82
CA SER A 96 -4.52 1.45 12.13
C SER A 96 -5.89 0.79 12.31
N GLU A 97 -6.53 0.44 11.19
CA GLU A 97 -7.85 -0.20 11.14
C GLU A 97 -7.78 -1.53 10.39
N ASP A 98 -8.82 -2.35 10.53
CA ASP A 98 -8.89 -3.64 9.84
C ASP A 98 -8.95 -3.44 8.32
N VAL A 99 -8.17 -4.25 7.60
CA VAL A 99 -8.31 -4.35 6.15
C VAL A 99 -9.66 -5.03 5.87
N ASN A 100 -10.60 -4.26 5.35
CA ASN A 100 -11.96 -4.72 5.08
C ASN A 100 -11.98 -5.62 3.84
N CYS A 101 -12.35 -6.88 4.01
CA CYS A 101 -12.48 -7.86 2.93
C CYS A 101 -13.95 -8.10 2.59
N VAL A 102 -14.31 -7.96 1.31
CA VAL A 102 -15.63 -8.25 0.76
C VAL A 102 -15.49 -9.42 -0.23
N LEU A 103 -16.38 -10.40 -0.08
CA LEU A 103 -16.51 -11.52 -1.00
C LEU A 103 -17.62 -11.22 -2.02
N ASP A 104 -17.31 -11.34 -3.31
CA ASP A 104 -18.32 -11.31 -4.34
C ASP A 104 -19.07 -12.67 -4.42
N PRO A 105 -20.24 -12.73 -5.11
CA PRO A 105 -21.00 -13.97 -5.26
C PRO A 105 -20.25 -15.12 -5.95
N ARG A 106 -19.11 -14.84 -6.60
CA ARG A 106 -18.23 -15.82 -7.26
C ARG A 106 -17.07 -16.26 -6.36
N GLY A 107 -17.02 -15.79 -5.11
CA GLY A 107 -15.97 -16.06 -4.15
C GLY A 107 -14.70 -15.21 -4.33
N LYS A 108 -14.73 -14.18 -5.18
CA LYS A 108 -13.60 -13.26 -5.34
C LYS A 108 -13.51 -12.34 -4.13
N ARG A 109 -12.33 -12.31 -3.48
CA ARG A 109 -12.01 -11.36 -2.41
C ARG A 109 -11.57 -10.02 -2.98
N THR A 110 -12.14 -8.95 -2.43
CA THR A 110 -11.78 -7.56 -2.72
C THR A 110 -11.59 -6.84 -1.40
N TYR A 111 -10.56 -6.02 -1.30
CA TYR A 111 -10.11 -5.42 -0.06
C TYR A 111 -10.15 -3.91 -0.12
N ASN A 112 -10.37 -3.28 1.04
CA ASN A 112 -10.29 -1.84 1.25
C ASN A 112 -9.48 -1.57 2.51
N ALA A 113 -8.58 -0.59 2.47
CA ALA A 113 -7.73 -0.27 3.60
C ALA A 113 -7.43 1.23 3.68
N ASP A 114 -7.55 1.76 4.89
CA ASP A 114 -6.98 3.05 5.25
C ASP A 114 -5.73 2.84 6.11
N PHE A 115 -4.70 3.63 5.84
CA PHE A 115 -3.41 3.49 6.50
C PHE A 115 -2.66 4.81 6.56
N VAL A 116 -1.64 4.85 7.41
CA VAL A 116 -0.75 6.01 7.54
C VAL A 116 0.66 5.64 7.12
N ALA A 117 1.39 6.61 6.58
CA ALA A 117 2.82 6.51 6.31
C ALA A 117 3.58 7.67 6.95
N LYS A 118 4.85 7.45 7.30
CA LYS A 118 5.72 8.47 7.88
C LYS A 118 6.40 9.31 6.81
N HIS A 119 6.83 8.68 5.72
CA HIS A 119 7.53 9.35 4.63
C HIS A 119 6.98 8.91 3.29
N ALA A 120 7.10 9.79 2.31
CA ALA A 120 6.67 9.54 0.94
C ALA A 120 7.70 10.07 -0.05
N LYS A 121 7.93 9.31 -1.12
CA LYS A 121 8.50 9.77 -2.37
C LYS A 121 7.40 9.62 -3.43
N LEU A 122 6.84 10.73 -3.87
CA LEU A 122 5.66 10.77 -4.75
C LEU A 122 5.98 11.20 -6.20
N GLU A 123 7.21 11.68 -6.40
CA GLU A 123 7.83 12.16 -7.64
C GLU A 123 9.24 11.53 -7.76
#